data_AF-A0A1H1BCE5-F1
#
_entry.id   AF-A0A1H1BCE5-F1
#
_cell.length_a   1.000
_cell.length_b   1.000
_cell.length_c   1.000
_cell.angle_alpha   90.00
_cell.angle_beta   90.00
_cell.angle_gamma   90.00
#
_symmetry.space_group_name_H-M   'P 1'
#
loop_
_entity.id
_entity.type
_entity.pdbx_description
1 polymer ?
#
loop_
_entity_poly.entity_id
_entity_poly.type
_entity_poly.pdbx_seq_one_letter_code
_entity_poly.pdbx_strand_id
1 'polypeptide(L)'
;MDIFSLDWIGFIITGFGTLFLIGEMLVNMRGFFGLMGLGFITVYFAVYLETGSFIIMLIVYLLGLLLIIIDGKVINDGTLATIGLACMLTAVALTAPNLYAGMYAVIGVLLGGFSSLFFLKVFKRRDMWSKLTLVDQLTKEAGYNSMNEEYEQLLNEEGKTVSNLRPVGTVRIKNKNYSAISNGQWIPENTKIKVVDVDGTRILVENTNNE
;
A
#
# COMPACT_ATOMS: atom_id res chain seq x y z
N MET A 1 -7.81 4.57 -44.01
CA MET A 1 -6.41 4.46 -43.53
C MET A 1 -5.74 5.82 -43.38
N ASP A 2 -6.36 6.93 -43.84
CA ASP A 2 -5.77 8.28 -43.79
C ASP A 2 -5.69 8.93 -42.41
N ILE A 3 -6.34 8.36 -41.38
CA ILE A 3 -6.22 8.86 -40.00
C ILE A 3 -4.86 8.46 -39.40
N PHE A 4 -4.28 7.34 -39.84
CA PHE A 4 -3.01 6.83 -39.33
C PHE A 4 -1.78 7.46 -39.99
N SER A 5 -1.96 8.16 -41.11
CA SER A 5 -0.89 8.95 -41.75
C SER A 5 -0.67 10.30 -41.08
N LEU A 6 -1.52 10.68 -40.12
CA LEU A 6 -1.36 11.90 -39.36
C LEU A 6 -0.32 11.71 -38.25
N ASP A 7 0.77 12.49 -38.29
CA ASP A 7 1.88 12.36 -37.34
C ASP A 7 1.47 12.48 -35.86
N TRP A 8 0.38 13.20 -35.57
CA TRP A 8 -0.14 13.43 -34.22
C TRP A 8 -0.97 12.26 -33.66
N ILE A 9 -1.40 11.31 -34.50
CA ILE A 9 -2.18 10.17 -34.02
C ILE A 9 -1.33 9.26 -33.13
N GLY A 10 -0.01 9.17 -33.42
CA GLY A 10 0.96 8.43 -32.62
C GLY A 10 0.99 8.93 -31.18
N PHE A 11 0.96 10.25 -30.98
CA PHE A 11 0.86 10.88 -29.65
C PHE A 11 -0.35 10.40 -28.85
N ILE A 12 -1.52 10.30 -29.49
CA ILE A 12 -2.76 9.88 -28.82
C ILE A 12 -2.69 8.40 -28.45
N ILE A 13 -2.27 7.55 -29.39
CA ILE A 13 -2.26 6.10 -29.19
C ILE A 13 -1.24 5.73 -28.11
N THR A 14 -0.02 6.26 -28.18
CA THR A 14 1.00 5.98 -27.15
C THR A 14 0.65 6.64 -25.83
N GLY A 15 0.05 7.84 -25.85
CA GLY A 15 -0.41 8.53 -24.66
C GLY A 15 -1.45 7.74 -23.88
N PHE A 16 -2.55 7.31 -24.53
CA PHE A 16 -3.56 6.49 -23.88
C PHE A 16 -3.03 5.09 -23.52
N GLY A 17 -2.19 4.49 -24.38
CA GLY A 17 -1.55 3.21 -24.11
C GLY A 17 -0.72 3.24 -22.83
N THR A 18 0.22 4.17 -22.72
CA THR A 18 1.06 4.34 -21.52
C THR A 18 0.23 4.78 -20.30
N LEU A 19 -0.75 5.67 -20.49
CA LEU A 19 -1.66 6.12 -19.41
C LEU A 19 -2.34 4.94 -18.73
N PHE A 20 -2.96 4.05 -19.50
CA PHE A 20 -3.69 2.91 -18.93
C PHE A 20 -2.75 1.85 -18.37
N LEU A 21 -1.60 1.58 -19.00
CA LEU A 21 -0.63 0.62 -18.50
C LEU A 21 -0.01 1.05 -17.17
N ILE A 22 0.49 2.29 -17.07
CA ILE A 22 1.03 2.83 -15.82
C ILE A 22 -0.11 3.07 -14.82
N GLY A 23 -1.29 3.47 -15.29
CA GLY A 23 -2.48 3.61 -14.47
C GLY A 23 -2.88 2.33 -13.74
N GLU A 24 -2.89 1.18 -14.43
CA GLU A 24 -3.13 -0.15 -13.81
C GLU A 24 -2.03 -0.52 -12.80
N MET A 25 -0.79 -0.09 -13.03
CA MET A 25 0.28 -0.30 -12.06
C MET A 25 0.02 0.47 -10.76
N LEU A 26 -0.43 1.72 -10.88
CA LEU A 26 -0.69 2.62 -9.76
C LEU A 26 -1.99 2.29 -9.01
N VAL A 27 -3.01 1.82 -9.73
CA VAL A 27 -4.38 1.64 -9.25
C VAL A 27 -4.88 0.22 -9.54
N ASN A 28 -5.52 -0.41 -8.57
CA ASN A 28 -6.00 -1.78 -8.72
C ASN A 28 -7.35 -1.87 -9.47
N MET A 29 -7.33 -1.74 -10.81
CA MET A 29 -8.52 -1.84 -11.67
C MET A 29 -8.81 -3.28 -12.18
N ARG A 30 -8.28 -4.29 -11.48
CA ARG A 30 -8.46 -5.73 -11.81
C ARG A 30 -8.04 -6.08 -13.24
N GLY A 31 -7.03 -5.40 -13.79
CA GLY A 31 -6.46 -5.67 -15.11
C GLY A 31 -7.19 -5.02 -16.28
N PHE A 32 -8.30 -4.30 -16.06
CA PHE A 32 -9.05 -3.68 -17.15
C PHE A 32 -8.25 -2.58 -17.86
N PHE A 33 -7.56 -1.71 -17.10
CA PHE A 33 -6.68 -0.70 -17.69
C PHE A 33 -5.45 -1.33 -18.33
N GLY A 34 -4.92 -2.40 -17.74
CA GLY A 34 -3.83 -3.17 -18.35
C GLY A 34 -4.18 -3.69 -19.75
N LEU A 35 -5.37 -4.29 -19.91
CA LEU A 35 -5.82 -4.83 -21.20
C LEU A 35 -6.05 -3.71 -22.24
N MET A 36 -6.71 -2.62 -21.84
CA MET A 36 -6.90 -1.47 -22.73
C MET A 36 -5.57 -0.85 -23.17
N GLY A 37 -4.67 -0.60 -22.22
CA GLY A 37 -3.37 -0.01 -22.50
C GLY A 37 -2.52 -0.88 -23.41
N LEU A 38 -2.53 -2.21 -23.18
CA LEU A 38 -1.88 -3.17 -24.07
C LEU A 38 -2.48 -3.10 -25.48
N GLY A 39 -3.81 -3.04 -25.59
CA GLY A 39 -4.50 -2.90 -26.87
C GLY A 39 -4.05 -1.68 -27.67
N PHE A 40 -3.98 -0.50 -27.04
CA PHE A 40 -3.49 0.72 -27.70
C PHE A 40 -2.04 0.58 -28.17
N ILE A 41 -1.15 0.04 -27.34
CA ILE A 41 0.25 -0.15 -27.70
C ILE A 41 0.42 -1.19 -28.82
N THR A 42 -0.34 -2.27 -28.78
CA THR A 42 -0.37 -3.26 -29.86
C THR A 42 -0.85 -2.63 -31.18
N VAL A 43 -1.88 -1.80 -31.15
CA VAL A 43 -2.35 -1.06 -32.33
C VAL A 43 -1.26 -0.12 -32.86
N TYR A 44 -0.55 0.61 -31.98
CA TYR A 44 0.56 1.47 -32.38
C TYR A 44 1.62 0.69 -33.17
N PHE A 45 2.13 -0.39 -32.59
CA PHE A 45 3.17 -1.19 -33.26
C PHE A 45 2.63 -1.88 -34.53
N ALA A 46 1.37 -2.33 -34.55
CA ALA A 46 0.78 -2.98 -35.72
C ALA A 46 0.56 -2.03 -36.90
N VAL A 47 0.35 -0.74 -36.64
CA VAL A 47 0.14 0.29 -37.68
C VAL A 47 1.48 0.78 -38.24
N TYR A 48 2.51 0.91 -37.40
CA TYR A 48 3.77 1.57 -37.79
C TYR A 48 4.94 0.62 -38.06
N LEU A 49 4.86 -0.67 -37.68
CA LEU A 49 5.90 -1.65 -37.98
C LEU A 49 5.45 -2.70 -38.98
N GLU A 50 6.43 -3.20 -39.75
CA GLU A 50 6.31 -4.45 -40.47
C GLU A 50 6.31 -5.66 -39.51
N THR A 51 5.68 -6.75 -39.93
CA THR A 51 5.39 -7.95 -39.11
C THR A 51 6.62 -8.55 -38.43
N GLY A 52 7.82 -8.43 -39.02
CA GLY A 52 9.06 -8.97 -38.46
C GLY A 52 9.59 -8.22 -37.23
N SER A 53 9.47 -6.89 -37.21
CA SER A 53 9.95 -6.06 -36.10
C SER A 53 8.89 -5.82 -35.02
N PHE A 54 7.62 -6.05 -35.34
CA PHE A 54 6.50 -5.90 -34.41
C PHE A 54 6.72 -6.63 -33.07
N ILE A 55 7.08 -7.92 -33.12
CA ILE A 55 7.24 -8.76 -31.93
C ILE A 55 8.40 -8.25 -31.06
N ILE A 56 9.52 -7.90 -31.70
CA ILE A 56 10.73 -7.44 -31.00
C ILE A 56 10.43 -6.13 -30.27
N MET A 57 9.84 -5.15 -30.94
CA MET A 57 9.58 -3.83 -30.36
C MET A 57 8.52 -3.87 -29.27
N LEU A 58 7.49 -4.73 -29.43
CA LEU A 58 6.50 -4.99 -28.38
C LEU A 58 7.17 -5.59 -27.14
N ILE A 59 8.06 -6.56 -27.31
CA ILE A 59 8.80 -7.17 -26.19
C ILE A 59 9.69 -6.13 -25.51
N VAL A 60 10.43 -5.31 -26.27
CA VAL A 60 11.28 -4.26 -25.69
C VAL A 60 10.46 -3.26 -24.88
N TYR A 61 9.29 -2.86 -25.37
CA TYR A 61 8.39 -1.96 -24.65
C TYR A 61 7.85 -2.61 -23.37
N LEU A 62 7.38 -3.86 -23.43
CA LEU A 62 6.88 -4.59 -22.26
C LEU A 62 7.99 -4.89 -21.25
N LEU A 63 9.20 -5.16 -21.70
CA LEU A 63 10.38 -5.33 -20.86
C LEU A 63 10.70 -4.02 -20.13
N GLY A 64 10.65 -2.88 -20.83
CA GLY A 64 10.84 -1.56 -20.23
C GLY A 64 9.80 -1.28 -19.14
N LEU A 65 8.52 -1.58 -19.41
CA LEU A 65 7.45 -1.49 -18.42
C LEU A 65 7.71 -2.42 -17.22
N LEU A 66 8.16 -3.65 -17.46
CA LEU A 66 8.47 -4.62 -16.42
C LEU A 66 9.64 -4.16 -15.54
N LEU A 67 10.67 -3.54 -16.12
CA LEU A 67 11.78 -2.95 -15.36
C LEU A 67 11.29 -1.82 -14.44
N ILE A 68 10.39 -0.94 -14.92
CA ILE A 68 9.75 0.09 -14.08
C ILE A 68 8.97 -0.55 -12.93
N ILE A 69 8.23 -1.63 -13.20
CA ILE A 69 7.48 -2.36 -12.17
C ILE A 69 8.41 -2.99 -11.12
N ILE A 70 9.54 -3.57 -11.55
CA ILE A 70 10.52 -4.18 -10.64
C ILE A 70 11.18 -3.10 -9.79
N ASP A 71 11.60 -1.99 -10.40
CA ASP A 71 12.23 -0.87 -9.68
C ASP A 71 11.31 -0.33 -8.59
N GLY A 72 10.05 -0.02 -8.94
CA GLY A 72 9.08 0.50 -7.98
C GLY A 72 8.66 -0.50 -6.89
N LYS A 73 8.91 -1.80 -7.07
CA LYS A 73 8.55 -2.85 -6.09
C LYS A 73 9.71 -3.32 -5.23
N VAL A 74 10.91 -3.44 -5.77
CA VAL A 74 12.03 -4.18 -5.16
C VAL A 74 13.19 -3.27 -4.79
N ILE A 75 13.57 -2.35 -5.70
CA ILE A 75 14.80 -1.56 -5.56
C ILE A 75 14.50 -0.19 -4.95
N ASN A 76 13.47 0.49 -5.44
CA ASN A 76 13.04 1.83 -5.04
C ASN A 76 14.15 2.91 -5.11
N ASP A 77 15.09 2.74 -6.05
CA ASP A 77 16.25 3.63 -6.28
C ASP A 77 16.09 4.47 -7.57
N GLY A 78 15.16 4.11 -8.46
CA GLY A 78 14.89 4.84 -9.70
C GLY A 78 15.82 4.48 -10.87
N THR A 79 16.85 3.67 -10.64
CA THR A 79 17.83 3.28 -11.66
C THR A 79 17.22 2.36 -12.73
N LEU A 80 16.52 1.30 -12.33
CA LEU A 80 15.84 0.42 -13.28
C LEU A 80 14.65 1.13 -13.94
N ALA A 81 13.97 2.04 -13.23
CA ALA A 81 12.88 2.82 -13.81
C ALA A 81 13.37 3.73 -14.94
N THR A 82 14.55 4.34 -14.77
CA THR A 82 15.17 5.18 -15.80
C THR A 82 15.56 4.38 -17.03
N ILE A 83 16.15 3.19 -16.84
CA ILE A 83 16.50 2.27 -17.94
C ILE A 83 15.22 1.80 -18.65
N GLY A 84 14.20 1.39 -17.89
CA GLY A 84 12.93 0.94 -18.43
C GLY A 84 12.22 2.01 -19.24
N LEU A 85 12.23 3.26 -18.75
CA LEU A 85 11.70 4.42 -19.48
C LEU A 85 12.49 4.68 -20.77
N ALA A 86 13.83 4.62 -20.72
CA ALA A 86 14.65 4.76 -21.93
C ALA A 86 14.35 3.67 -22.97
N CYS A 87 14.13 2.42 -22.53
CA CYS A 87 13.70 1.32 -23.41
C CYS A 87 12.33 1.61 -24.05
N MET A 88 11.35 2.06 -23.27
CA MET A 88 10.01 2.41 -23.79
C MET A 88 10.08 3.55 -24.81
N LEU A 89 10.84 4.60 -24.51
CA LEU A 89 11.04 5.74 -25.41
C LEU A 89 11.72 5.31 -26.71
N THR A 90 12.76 4.47 -26.61
CA THR A 90 13.49 3.97 -27.78
C THR A 90 12.59 3.08 -28.65
N ALA A 91 11.80 2.19 -28.03
CA ALA A 91 10.86 1.33 -28.75
C ALA A 91 9.82 2.16 -29.54
N VAL A 92 9.28 3.19 -28.92
CA VAL A 92 8.27 4.04 -29.56
C VAL A 92 8.88 4.95 -30.63
N ALA A 93 10.04 5.55 -30.36
CA ALA A 93 10.73 6.44 -31.28
C ALA A 93 11.22 5.73 -32.55
N LEU A 94 11.82 4.53 -32.42
CA LEU A 94 12.29 3.74 -33.56
C LEU A 94 11.17 3.14 -34.40
N THR A 95 9.99 2.98 -33.81
CA THR A 95 8.80 2.49 -34.52
C THR A 95 8.21 3.53 -35.45
N ALA A 96 8.40 4.81 -35.15
CA ALA A 96 7.75 5.86 -35.91
C ALA A 96 8.32 5.96 -37.34
N PRO A 97 7.47 6.24 -38.34
CA PRO A 97 7.87 6.28 -39.75
C PRO A 97 8.74 7.50 -40.09
N ASN A 98 8.67 8.56 -39.29
CA ASN A 98 9.43 9.79 -39.47
C ASN A 98 9.81 10.38 -38.09
N LEU A 99 10.76 11.32 -38.08
CA LEU A 99 11.24 11.94 -36.84
C LEU A 99 10.15 12.72 -36.09
N TYR A 100 9.20 13.34 -36.81
CA TYR A 100 8.12 14.13 -36.21
C TYR A 100 7.12 13.24 -35.45
N ALA A 101 6.64 12.17 -36.09
CA ALA A 101 5.81 11.13 -35.50
C ALA A 101 6.51 10.47 -34.30
N GLY A 102 7.82 10.23 -34.39
CA GLY A 102 8.62 9.70 -33.27
C GLY A 102 8.63 10.65 -32.08
N MET A 103 8.80 11.96 -32.33
CA MET A 103 8.73 12.99 -31.30
C MET A 103 7.34 13.07 -30.67
N TYR A 104 6.27 13.05 -31.48
CA TYR A 104 4.89 13.01 -30.99
C TYR A 104 4.62 11.79 -30.13
N ALA A 105 5.08 10.61 -30.57
CA ALA A 105 4.87 9.37 -29.86
C ALA A 105 5.63 9.34 -28.52
N VAL A 106 6.86 9.87 -28.47
CA VAL A 106 7.64 10.08 -27.22
C VAL A 106 6.93 11.03 -26.27
N ILE A 107 6.45 12.16 -26.77
CA ILE A 107 5.66 13.11 -25.97
C ILE A 107 4.40 12.44 -25.42
N GLY A 108 3.78 11.55 -26.21
CA GLY A 108 2.64 10.75 -25.81
C GLY A 108 2.97 9.86 -24.62
N VAL A 109 4.05 9.09 -24.69
CA VAL A 109 4.51 8.24 -23.57
C VAL A 109 4.75 9.06 -22.30
N LEU A 110 5.44 10.20 -22.41
CA LEU A 110 5.74 11.07 -21.25
C LEU A 110 4.46 11.67 -20.64
N LEU A 111 3.58 12.23 -21.46
CA LEU A 111 2.33 12.82 -20.98
C LEU A 111 1.35 11.77 -20.46
N GLY A 112 1.27 10.60 -21.10
CA GLY A 112 0.48 9.47 -20.64
C GLY A 112 0.96 8.96 -19.28
N GLY A 113 2.27 8.78 -19.13
CA GLY A 113 2.87 8.41 -17.86
C GLY A 113 2.63 9.44 -16.76
N PHE A 114 2.81 10.74 -17.03
CA PHE A 114 2.55 11.78 -16.04
C PHE A 114 1.06 11.86 -15.67
N SER A 115 0.18 11.79 -16.66
CA SER A 115 -1.28 11.82 -16.46
C SER A 115 -1.79 10.61 -15.67
N SER A 116 -1.08 9.48 -15.72
CA SER A 116 -1.44 8.30 -14.93
C SER A 116 -1.35 8.54 -13.42
N LEU A 117 -0.49 9.48 -12.98
CA LEU A 117 -0.41 9.89 -11.58
C LEU A 117 -1.73 10.50 -11.09
N PHE A 118 -2.52 11.10 -11.99
CA PHE A 118 -3.83 11.66 -11.65
C PHE A 118 -4.84 10.58 -11.23
N PHE A 119 -4.67 9.33 -11.68
CA PHE A 119 -5.52 8.22 -11.24
C PHE A 119 -5.37 7.91 -9.75
N LEU A 120 -4.21 8.21 -9.14
CA LEU A 120 -4.03 8.07 -7.69
C LEU A 120 -4.95 8.99 -6.88
N LYS A 121 -5.44 10.09 -7.47
CA LYS A 121 -6.37 11.02 -6.81
C LYS A 121 -7.82 10.55 -6.89
N VAL A 122 -8.16 9.76 -7.92
CA VAL A 122 -9.53 9.35 -8.22
C VAL A 122 -9.84 7.94 -7.72
N PHE A 123 -8.86 7.04 -7.78
CA PHE A 123 -9.05 5.63 -7.49
C PHE A 123 -8.21 5.16 -6.30
N LYS A 124 -8.65 4.07 -5.66
CA LYS A 124 -7.91 3.47 -4.54
C LYS A 124 -6.54 2.98 -5.01
N ARG A 125 -5.49 3.43 -4.32
CA ARG A 125 -4.12 3.01 -4.56
C ARG A 125 -4.02 1.48 -4.49
N ARG A 126 -3.24 0.89 -5.39
CA ARG A 126 -2.94 -0.53 -5.33
C ARG A 126 -2.07 -0.79 -4.11
N ASP A 127 -2.57 -1.55 -3.14
CA ASP A 127 -1.77 -2.08 -2.03
C ASP A 127 -0.86 -3.16 -2.58
N MET A 128 0.29 -2.75 -3.14
CA MET A 128 1.13 -3.63 -3.92
C MET A 128 1.87 -4.69 -3.11
N TRP A 129 1.82 -4.66 -1.77
CA TRP A 129 2.45 -5.64 -0.88
C TRP A 129 1.81 -5.78 0.52
N SER A 130 0.51 -5.55 0.71
CA SER A 130 -0.11 -5.77 2.05
C SER A 130 -0.16 -7.24 2.49
N LYS A 131 0.33 -8.19 1.67
CA LYS A 131 0.40 -9.62 2.01
C LYS A 131 1.74 -10.11 2.56
N LEU A 132 2.79 -9.28 2.59
CA LEU A 132 4.11 -9.68 3.10
C LEU A 132 4.55 -8.97 4.37
N THR A 133 3.87 -7.90 4.74
CA THR A 133 3.80 -7.51 6.13
C THR A 133 2.51 -8.10 6.67
N LEU A 134 2.59 -8.81 7.79
CA LEU A 134 1.46 -9.02 8.67
C LEU A 134 1.04 -7.63 9.18
N VAL A 135 0.47 -6.81 8.31
CA VAL A 135 -0.24 -5.58 8.67
C VAL A 135 -1.63 -6.00 9.09
N ASP A 136 -1.70 -6.91 10.07
CA ASP A 136 -2.69 -6.75 11.12
C ASP A 136 -2.26 -5.50 11.90
N GLN A 137 -2.37 -4.33 11.27
CA GLN A 137 -2.88 -3.22 12.04
C GLN A 137 -4.24 -3.73 12.49
N LEU A 138 -4.28 -4.16 13.76
CA LEU A 138 -5.46 -4.36 14.58
C LEU A 138 -6.34 -3.12 14.46
N THR A 139 -6.98 -2.99 13.31
CA THR A 139 -7.98 -2.01 13.01
C THR A 139 -9.18 -2.53 13.76
N LYS A 140 -9.64 -1.70 14.70
CA LYS A 140 -10.72 -1.95 15.68
C LYS A 140 -12.06 -2.42 15.05
N GLU A 141 -12.12 -2.64 13.74
CA GLU A 141 -13.31 -2.99 12.97
C GLU A 141 -13.43 -4.49 12.65
N ALA A 142 -12.38 -5.32 12.85
CA ALA A 142 -12.40 -6.75 12.52
C ALA A 142 -12.80 -7.68 13.69
N GLY A 143 -13.49 -7.18 14.72
CA GLY A 143 -14.22 -8.05 15.65
C GLY A 143 -13.38 -8.87 16.63
N TYR A 144 -12.15 -8.45 16.95
CA TYR A 144 -11.42 -8.95 18.14
C TYR A 144 -11.89 -8.25 19.43
N ASN A 145 -13.21 -8.12 19.61
CA ASN A 145 -13.80 -7.54 20.82
C ASN A 145 -14.15 -8.64 21.81
N SER A 146 -13.14 -9.44 22.20
CA SER A 146 -13.30 -10.43 23.29
C SER A 146 -12.39 -10.16 24.50
N MET A 147 -11.56 -9.12 24.44
CA MET A 147 -10.75 -8.68 25.57
C MET A 147 -10.58 -7.15 25.48
N ASN A 148 -11.39 -6.39 26.23
CA ASN A 148 -10.97 -5.18 26.96
C ASN A 148 -12.12 -4.30 27.50
N GLU A 149 -13.39 -4.50 27.12
CA GLU A 149 -14.48 -3.72 27.74
C GLU A 149 -14.61 -3.98 29.25
N GLU A 150 -14.37 -5.21 29.70
CA GLU A 150 -14.43 -5.55 31.13
C GLU A 150 -13.30 -4.88 31.94
N TYR A 151 -12.16 -4.57 31.30
CA TYR A 151 -11.01 -3.97 31.97
C TYR A 151 -11.19 -2.45 32.17
N GLU A 152 -11.78 -1.74 31.20
CA GLU A 152 -12.14 -0.32 31.39
C GLU A 152 -13.16 -0.14 32.53
N GLN A 153 -14.05 -1.11 32.74
CA GLN A 153 -15.03 -1.09 33.84
C GLN A 153 -14.41 -1.33 35.24
N LEU A 154 -13.12 -1.68 35.31
CA LEU A 154 -12.39 -1.85 36.58
C LEU A 154 -11.72 -0.55 37.04
N LEU A 155 -11.65 0.48 36.19
CA LEU A 155 -11.06 1.76 36.57
C LEU A 155 -11.86 2.39 37.73
N ASN A 156 -11.17 2.87 38.77
CA ASN A 156 -11.74 3.39 40.02
C ASN A 156 -12.47 2.38 40.92
N GLU A 157 -12.52 1.10 40.57
CA GLU A 157 -13.14 0.10 41.44
C GLU A 157 -12.26 -0.23 42.64
N GLU A 158 -12.91 -0.60 43.74
CA GLU A 158 -12.25 -1.05 44.96
C GLU A 158 -12.15 -2.58 45.00
N GLY A 159 -11.04 -3.06 45.57
CA GLY A 159 -10.77 -4.48 45.69
C GLY A 159 -9.96 -4.81 46.94
N LYS A 160 -9.56 -6.07 47.03
CA LYS A 160 -8.74 -6.57 48.12
C LYS A 160 -7.59 -7.41 47.59
N THR A 161 -6.40 -7.25 48.14
CA THR A 161 -5.27 -8.13 47.80
C THR A 161 -5.54 -9.56 48.29
N VAL A 162 -5.30 -10.54 47.43
CA VAL A 162 -5.34 -11.98 47.77
C VAL A 162 -3.94 -12.48 48.08
N SER A 163 -2.92 -11.93 47.43
CA SER A 163 -1.51 -12.17 47.73
C SER A 163 -0.77 -10.87 47.96
N ASN A 164 0.42 -10.96 48.58
CA ASN A 164 1.32 -9.83 48.77
C ASN A 164 1.74 -9.26 47.40
N LEU A 165 1.55 -7.95 47.18
CA LEU A 165 1.98 -7.25 45.95
C LEU A 165 3.43 -6.78 46.09
N ARG A 166 4.39 -7.41 45.40
CA ARG A 166 5.82 -7.04 45.37
C ARG A 166 6.49 -7.24 44.01
N PRO A 167 6.39 -6.30 43.05
CA PRO A 167 5.30 -5.35 42.85
C PRO A 167 4.07 -6.03 42.19
N VAL A 168 4.19 -7.26 41.72
CA VAL A 168 3.10 -8.03 41.08
C VAL A 168 2.45 -8.97 42.10
N GLY A 169 1.15 -9.19 41.97
CA GLY A 169 0.39 -10.15 42.77
C GLY A 169 -1.08 -10.16 42.37
N THR A 170 -1.90 -10.81 43.19
CA THR A 170 -3.30 -11.09 42.85
C THR A 170 -4.21 -10.24 43.71
N VAL A 171 -5.17 -9.57 43.06
CA VAL A 171 -6.24 -8.80 43.71
C VAL A 171 -7.60 -9.38 43.37
N ARG A 172 -8.57 -9.19 44.26
CA ARG A 172 -9.97 -9.54 44.05
C ARG A 172 -10.80 -8.29 43.91
N ILE A 173 -11.44 -8.10 42.77
CA ILE A 173 -12.31 -6.97 42.42
C ILE A 173 -13.63 -7.56 41.91
N LYS A 174 -14.79 -7.08 42.40
CA LYS A 174 -16.13 -7.60 42.02
C LYS A 174 -16.23 -9.14 42.02
N ASN A 175 -15.62 -9.77 43.03
CA ASN A 175 -15.59 -11.22 43.23
C ASN A 175 -14.82 -12.04 42.17
N LYS A 176 -14.02 -11.39 41.31
CA LYS A 176 -13.08 -12.03 40.37
C LYS A 176 -11.64 -11.74 40.77
N ASN A 177 -10.74 -12.69 40.53
CA ASN A 177 -9.31 -12.52 40.80
C ASN A 177 -8.61 -11.99 39.55
N TYR A 178 -7.84 -10.91 39.70
CA TYR A 178 -7.05 -10.28 38.65
C TYR A 178 -5.59 -10.19 39.07
N SER A 179 -4.68 -10.21 38.08
CA SER A 179 -3.28 -9.87 38.29
C SER A 179 -3.12 -8.36 38.27
N ALA A 180 -2.54 -7.81 39.33
CA ALA A 180 -2.32 -6.37 39.45
C ALA A 180 -0.88 -6.06 39.88
N ILE A 181 -0.48 -4.85 39.57
CA ILE A 181 0.85 -4.31 39.87
C ILE A 181 0.65 -3.14 40.84
N SER A 182 1.43 -3.10 41.91
CA SER A 182 1.47 -1.93 42.79
C SER A 182 2.36 -0.84 42.19
N ASN A 183 2.06 0.42 42.50
CA ASN A 183 2.88 1.58 42.10
C ASN A 183 4.18 1.68 42.93
N GLY A 184 5.02 0.63 42.90
CA GLY A 184 6.29 0.56 43.63
C GLY A 184 6.18 0.36 45.14
N GLN A 185 4.97 0.25 45.68
CA GLN A 185 4.72 0.04 47.11
C GLN A 185 4.52 -1.44 47.43
N TRP A 186 5.02 -1.90 48.58
CA TRP A 186 4.64 -3.22 49.10
C TRP A 186 3.25 -3.15 49.71
N ILE A 187 2.30 -3.91 49.16
CA ILE A 187 0.95 -4.01 49.70
C ILE A 187 0.77 -5.43 50.28
N PRO A 188 0.52 -5.58 51.59
CA PRO A 188 0.27 -6.87 52.21
C PRO A 188 -0.98 -7.54 51.62
N GLU A 189 -1.06 -8.85 51.71
CA GLU A 189 -2.30 -9.60 51.46
C GLU A 189 -3.45 -9.08 52.36
N ASN A 190 -4.69 -9.25 51.91
CA ASN A 190 -5.89 -8.86 52.63
C ASN A 190 -6.04 -7.32 52.86
N THR A 191 -5.37 -6.49 52.08
CA THR A 191 -5.42 -5.02 52.14
C THR A 191 -6.41 -4.46 51.10
N LYS A 192 -7.14 -3.40 51.45
CA LYS A 192 -8.02 -2.69 50.50
C LYS A 192 -7.19 -1.90 49.49
N ILE A 193 -7.55 -2.01 48.23
CA ILE A 193 -6.88 -1.30 47.13
C ILE A 193 -7.90 -0.64 46.22
N LYS A 194 -7.44 0.37 45.47
CA LYS A 194 -8.20 1.02 44.41
C LYS A 194 -7.43 0.91 43.10
N VAL A 195 -8.15 0.63 42.01
CA VAL A 195 -7.58 0.63 40.66
C VAL A 195 -7.39 2.07 40.19
N VAL A 196 -6.14 2.44 39.91
CA VAL A 196 -5.77 3.80 39.47
C VAL A 196 -5.60 3.89 37.96
N ASP A 197 -5.17 2.81 37.32
CA ASP A 197 -4.91 2.78 35.88
C ASP A 197 -5.08 1.37 35.31
N VAL A 198 -5.56 1.29 34.06
CA VAL A 198 -5.78 0.04 33.35
C VAL A 198 -5.37 0.21 31.89
N ASP A 199 -4.38 -0.57 31.45
CA ASP A 199 -3.80 -0.49 30.10
C ASP A 199 -4.19 -1.73 29.25
N GLY A 200 -5.33 -2.36 29.58
CA GLY A 200 -5.85 -3.59 28.96
C GLY A 200 -5.03 -4.87 29.21
N THR A 201 -3.74 -4.74 29.54
CA THR A 201 -2.82 -5.87 29.81
C THR A 201 -2.26 -5.87 31.23
N ARG A 202 -2.37 -4.73 31.92
CA ARG A 202 -1.92 -4.52 33.31
C ARG A 202 -2.93 -3.65 34.06
N ILE A 203 -3.13 -3.98 35.33
CA ILE A 203 -3.96 -3.21 36.25
C ILE A 203 -3.03 -2.63 37.30
N LEU A 204 -2.99 -1.30 37.41
CA LEU A 204 -2.23 -0.59 38.44
C LEU A 204 -3.15 -0.33 39.63
N VAL A 205 -2.69 -0.73 40.82
CA VAL A 205 -3.46 -0.57 42.06
C VAL A 205 -2.66 0.19 43.11
N GLU A 206 -3.38 1.00 43.89
CA GLU A 206 -2.83 1.72 45.04
C GLU A 206 -3.58 1.36 46.31
N ASN A 207 -2.90 1.45 47.44
CA ASN A 207 -3.49 1.19 48.75
C ASN A 207 -4.39 2.36 49.15
N THR A 208 -5.63 2.08 49.53
CA THR A 208 -6.60 3.10 49.95
C THR A 208 -6.37 3.61 51.38
N ASN A 209 -5.38 3.08 52.11
CA ASN A 209 -5.05 3.48 53.49
C ASN A 209 -4.03 4.64 53.60
N ASN A 210 -3.78 5.40 52.54
CA ASN A 210 -3.00 6.65 52.64
C ASN A 210 -3.94 7.85 52.87
N GLU A 211 -4.40 7.98 54.11
CA GLU A 211 -4.56 9.28 54.80
C GLU A 211 -3.58 9.32 55.97
#